data_AF-A0A6D2JNV2-F1
#
_entry.id   AF-A0A6D2JNV2-F1
#
_cell.length_a   1.000
_cell.length_b   1.000
_cell.length_c   1.000
_cell.angle_alpha   90.00
_cell.angle_beta   90.00
_cell.angle_gamma   90.00
#
_symmetry.space_group_name_H-M   'P 1'
#
loop_
_entity.id
_entity.type
_entity.pdbx_description
1 polymer ?
#
loop_
_entity_poly.entity_id
_entity_poly.type
_entity_poly.pdbx_seq_one_letter_code
_entity_poly.pdbx_strand_id
1 'polypeptide(L)'
;MTMRTNMSETVSIQGRNIKWTNLGTGRGALTVFINGVPTEVTRGGIDTKAMFGEDLVLVHSSGVPLPTDEFGYLMHSLQHGEAYFLVPRQA
;
A
#
# COMPACT_ATOMS: atom_id res chain seq x y z
N MET A 1 -11.68 29.69 6.03
CA MET A 1 -11.87 28.79 4.88
C MET A 1 -10.55 28.08 4.62
N THR A 2 -10.36 26.91 5.23
CA THR A 2 -9.09 26.17 5.09
C THR A 2 -9.23 25.26 3.87
N MET A 3 -8.62 25.65 2.76
CA MET A 3 -8.37 24.73 1.65
C MET A 3 -7.35 23.69 2.16
N ARG A 4 -7.84 22.55 2.66
CA ARG A 4 -6.99 21.38 2.92
C ARG A 4 -6.71 20.74 1.56
N THR A 5 -5.55 21.04 1.00
CA THR A 5 -5.08 20.43 -0.24
C THR A 5 -4.97 18.92 -0.04
N ASN A 6 -5.72 18.16 -0.82
CA ASN A 6 -5.41 16.76 -1.13
C ASN A 6 -4.01 16.72 -1.77
N MET A 7 -2.97 16.60 -0.95
CA MET A 7 -1.61 16.39 -1.45
C MET A 7 -1.46 14.88 -1.68
N SER A 8 -1.58 14.46 -2.94
CA SER A 8 -1.15 13.12 -3.32
C SER A 8 0.37 13.13 -3.42
N GLU A 9 1.05 12.54 -2.44
CA GLU A 9 2.49 12.30 -2.49
C GLU A 9 2.75 11.13 -3.44
N THR A 10 3.71 11.29 -4.34
CA THR A 10 4.14 10.17 -5.20
C THR A 10 5.40 9.59 -4.60
N VAL A 11 5.39 8.30 -4.28
CA VAL A 11 6.54 7.58 -3.76
C VAL A 11 7.05 6.63 -4.84
N SER A 12 8.34 6.71 -5.13
CA SER A 12 8.97 5.82 -6.09
C SER A 12 9.32 4.48 -5.43
N ILE A 13 8.70 3.40 -5.89
CA ILE A 13 8.93 2.02 -5.42
C ILE A 13 9.29 1.16 -6.63
N GLN A 14 10.46 0.48 -6.60
CA GLN A 14 10.95 -0.34 -7.72
C GLN A 14 10.94 0.39 -9.09
N GLY A 15 11.26 1.69 -9.10
CA GLY A 15 11.22 2.52 -10.31
C GLY A 15 9.80 2.90 -10.79
N ARG A 16 8.76 2.54 -10.04
CA ARG A 16 7.36 2.94 -10.29
C ARG A 16 6.97 4.10 -9.40
N ASN A 17 6.30 5.09 -9.96
CA ASN A 17 5.72 6.21 -9.23
C ASN A 17 4.35 5.82 -8.67
N ILE A 18 4.31 5.44 -7.39
CA ILE A 18 3.09 5.06 -6.70
C ILE A 18 2.45 6.31 -6.11
N LYS A 19 1.21 6.61 -6.50
CA LYS A 19 0.48 7.77 -6.00
C LYS A 19 -0.20 7.41 -4.69
N TRP A 20 0.25 8.03 -3.61
CA TRP A 20 -0.33 7.92 -2.28
C TRP A 20 -1.10 9.19 -1.98
N THR A 21 -2.36 9.09 -1.61
CA THR A 21 -3.03 10.21 -0.94
C THR A 21 -2.65 10.15 0.53
N ASN A 22 -1.91 11.17 1.01
CA ASN A 22 -1.80 11.38 2.45
C ASN A 22 -3.19 11.83 2.92
N LEU A 23 -4.01 10.86 3.35
CA LEU A 23 -5.29 11.12 3.99
C LEU A 23 -4.98 11.66 5.39
N GLY A 24 -4.53 12.92 5.39
CA GLY A 24 -3.75 13.62 6.41
C GLY A 24 -3.83 13.05 7.80
N THR A 25 -2.74 12.45 8.29
CA THR A 25 -2.36 12.22 9.71
C THR A 25 -3.52 11.96 10.69
N GLY A 26 -4.58 11.33 10.20
CA GLY A 26 -5.79 11.08 10.96
C GLY A 26 -5.51 9.94 11.91
N ARG A 27 -6.08 10.00 13.11
CA ARG A 27 -6.06 8.93 14.11
C ARG A 27 -6.57 7.62 13.46
N GLY A 28 -5.72 6.86 12.76
CA GLY A 28 -6.15 5.76 11.89
C GLY A 28 -5.21 5.37 10.75
N ALA A 29 -4.19 6.16 10.41
CA ALA A 29 -3.11 5.71 9.52
C ALA A 29 -2.10 4.82 10.25
N LEU A 30 -1.50 3.86 9.55
CA LEU A 30 -0.37 3.08 10.03
C LEU A 30 0.77 3.13 9.01
N THR A 31 2.00 3.18 9.50
CA THR A 31 3.19 3.08 8.66
C THR A 31 3.56 1.62 8.45
N VAL A 32 3.83 1.23 7.21
CA VAL A 32 4.44 -0.05 6.79
C VAL A 32 5.67 0.21 5.94
N PHE A 33 6.47 -0.81 5.67
CA PHE A 33 7.63 -0.71 4.79
C PHE A 33 7.40 -1.51 3.51
N ILE A 34 7.05 -0.84 2.41
CA ILE A 34 6.86 -1.52 1.11
C ILE A 34 8.18 -1.46 0.33
N ASN A 35 8.78 -2.61 0.08
CA ASN A 35 10.13 -2.74 -0.47
C ASN A 35 11.17 -1.88 0.30
N GLY A 36 11.01 -1.77 1.62
CA GLY A 36 11.87 -0.94 2.47
C GLY A 36 11.53 0.55 2.51
N VAL A 37 10.55 1.02 1.74
CA VAL A 37 10.13 2.42 1.74
C VAL A 37 9.02 2.64 2.79
N PRO A 38 9.21 3.53 3.77
CA PRO A 38 8.18 3.84 4.76
C PRO A 38 6.96 4.44 4.07
N THR A 39 5.81 3.85 4.31
CA THR A 39 4.58 4.10 3.58
C THR A 39 3.42 4.18 4.57
N GLU A 40 2.74 5.33 4.60
CA GLU A 40 1.52 5.50 5.40
C GLU A 40 0.31 4.95 4.64
N VAL A 41 -0.42 4.03 5.27
CA VAL A 41 -1.65 3.45 4.74
C VAL A 41 -2.79 3.61 5.74
N THR A 42 -4.01 3.78 5.23
CA THR A 42 -5.20 3.81 6.08
C THR A 42 -5.49 2.40 6.60
N ARG A 43 -5.89 2.29 7.88
CA ARG A 43 -6.46 1.04 8.41
C ARG A 43 -7.74 0.70 7.64
N GLY A 44 -7.70 -0.29 6.76
CA GLY A 44 -8.85 -0.70 5.96
C GLY A 44 -8.46 -1.55 4.75
N GLY A 45 -9.45 -1.83 3.90
CA GLY A 45 -9.24 -2.51 2.62
C GLY A 45 -8.39 -1.64 1.69
N ILE A 46 -7.28 -2.20 1.23
CA ILE A 46 -6.35 -1.56 0.30
C ILE A 46 -6.58 -2.18 -1.07
N ASP A 47 -6.90 -1.36 -2.07
CA ASP A 47 -6.98 -1.78 -3.47
C ASP A 47 -5.56 -1.92 -4.03
N THR A 48 -5.03 -3.13 -4.03
CA THR A 48 -3.66 -3.38 -4.46
C THR A 48 -3.48 -3.19 -5.95
N LYS A 49 -4.53 -3.43 -6.76
CA LYS A 49 -4.48 -3.26 -8.21
C LYS A 49 -4.43 -1.78 -8.58
N ALA A 50 -5.30 -0.96 -7.99
CA ALA A 50 -5.30 0.47 -8.23
C ALA A 50 -4.01 1.14 -7.73
N MET A 51 -3.41 0.62 -6.65
CA MET A 51 -2.21 1.21 -6.04
C MET A 51 -0.91 0.75 -6.69
N PHE A 52 -0.75 -0.55 -6.97
CA PHE A 52 0.52 -1.12 -7.41
C PHE A 52 0.48 -1.68 -8.85
N GLY A 53 -0.73 -1.93 -9.37
CA GLY A 53 -0.98 -2.59 -10.66
C GLY A 53 -1.40 -4.05 -10.51
N GLU A 54 -2.05 -4.58 -11.54
CA GLU A 54 -2.64 -5.94 -11.51
C GLU A 54 -1.60 -7.07 -11.50
N ASP A 55 -0.41 -6.81 -12.04
CA ASP A 55 0.67 -7.80 -12.17
C ASP A 55 1.50 -7.97 -10.91
N LEU A 56 1.19 -7.24 -9.83
CA LEU A 56 1.95 -7.28 -8.58
C LEU A 56 1.12 -7.89 -7.46
N VAL A 57 1.78 -8.69 -6.63
CA VAL A 57 1.25 -9.17 -5.36
C VAL A 57 2.06 -8.60 -4.22
N LEU A 58 1.36 -8.27 -3.13
CA LEU A 58 1.99 -7.84 -1.89
C LEU A 58 2.29 -9.07 -1.04
N VAL A 59 3.55 -9.27 -0.68
CA VAL A 59 4.06 -10.43 0.07
C VAL A 59 4.56 -9.96 1.41
N HIS A 60 4.16 -10.61 2.50
CA HIS A 60 4.66 -10.31 3.84
C HIS A 60 6.15 -10.70 3.97
N SER A 61 6.88 -10.07 4.89
CA SER A 61 8.30 -10.38 5.18
C SER A 61 8.57 -11.86 5.48
N SER A 62 7.56 -12.61 5.93
CA SER A 62 7.62 -14.07 6.12
C SER A 62 7.62 -14.88 4.82
N GLY A 63 7.50 -14.23 3.65
CA GLY A 63 7.41 -14.85 2.33
C GLY A 63 6.00 -15.31 1.93
N VAL A 64 4.98 -14.98 2.72
CA VAL A 64 3.59 -15.40 2.44
C VAL A 64 2.85 -14.28 1.67
N PRO A 65 2.29 -14.57 0.48
CA PRO A 65 1.45 -13.62 -0.25
C PRO A 65 0.22 -13.23 0.55
N LEU A 66 -0.12 -11.95 0.56
CA LEU A 66 -1.34 -11.51 1.23
C LEU A 66 -2.57 -11.84 0.39
N PRO A 67 -3.64 -12.39 0.99
CA PRO A 67 -4.86 -12.71 0.28
C PRO A 67 -5.58 -11.43 -0.18
N THR A 68 -5.93 -11.39 -1.45
CA THR A 68 -6.80 -10.39 -2.05
C THR A 68 -8.10 -11.03 -2.51
N ASP A 69 -9.18 -10.27 -2.53
CA ASP A 69 -10.43 -10.70 -3.16
C ASP A 69 -10.34 -10.71 -4.70
N GLU A 70 -11.45 -11.04 -5.37
CA GLU A 70 -11.55 -11.07 -6.83
C GLU A 70 -11.30 -9.70 -7.49
N PHE A 71 -11.59 -8.62 -6.77
CA PHE A 71 -11.42 -7.24 -7.22
C PHE A 71 -10.00 -6.71 -6.96
N GLY A 72 -9.19 -7.38 -6.14
CA GLY A 72 -7.82 -6.96 -5.80
C GLY A 72 -7.70 -6.19 -4.48
N TYR A 73 -8.74 -6.21 -3.64
CA TYR A 73 -8.69 -5.64 -2.30
C TYR A 73 -8.05 -6.62 -1.33
N LEU A 74 -7.15 -6.11 -0.48
CA LEU A 74 -6.60 -6.88 0.62
C LEU A 74 -7.70 -7.31 1.60
N MET A 75 -7.79 -8.61 1.85
CA MET A 75 -8.75 -9.18 2.79
C MET A 75 -8.35 -8.93 4.26
N HIS A 76 -7.09 -8.60 4.49
CA HIS A 76 -6.54 -8.34 5.82
C HIS A 76 -5.83 -6.99 5.85
N SER A 77 -6.01 -6.25 6.94
CA SER A 77 -5.28 -5.00 7.16
C SER A 77 -3.78 -5.29 7.30
N LEU A 78 -2.96 -4.38 6.78
CA LEU A 78 -1.53 -4.42 7.01
C LEU A 78 -1.21 -4.12 8.48
N GLN A 79 -0.09 -4.64 8.95
CA GLN A 79 0.36 -4.47 10.33
C GLN A 79 1.35 -3.32 10.41
N HIS A 80 1.18 -2.45 11.41
CA HIS A 80 2.06 -1.32 11.62
C HIS A 80 3.50 -1.77 11.89
N GLY A 81 4.46 -1.17 11.19
CA GLY A 81 5.88 -1.46 11.34
C GLY A 81 6.36 -2.67 10.54
N GLU A 82 5.45 -3.47 9.96
CA GLU A 82 5.83 -4.64 9.17
C GLU A 82 6.32 -4.28 7.76
N ALA A 83 7.13 -5.19 7.23
CA ALA A 83 7.69 -5.09 5.88
C ALA A 83 6.93 -5.97 4.89
N TYR A 84 6.68 -5.40 3.72
CA TYR A 84 6.00 -6.05 2.61
C TYR A 84 6.76 -5.83 1.31
N PHE A 85 6.66 -6.78 0.40
CA PHE A 85 7.38 -6.77 -0.86
C PHE A 85 6.42 -6.87 -2.02
N LEU A 86 6.62 -6.03 -3.04
CA LEU A 86 5.90 -6.15 -4.30
C LEU A 86 6.66 -7.15 -5.18
N VAL A 87 5.98 -8.24 -5.52
CA VAL A 87 6.55 -9.31 -6.35
C VAL A 87 5.67 -9.48 -7.58
N PRO A 88 6.24 -9.70 -8.78
CA PRO A 88 5.46 -10.04 -9.96
C PRO A 88 4.62 -11.29 -9.73
N ARG A 89 3.35 -11.25 -10.14
CA ARG A 89 2.52 -12.45 -10.23
C ARG A 89 3.18 -13.38 -11.25
N GLN A 90 3.53 -14.57 -10.80
CA GLN A 90 3.93 -15.63 -11.73
C GLN A 90 2.68 -16.03 -12.52
N ALA A 91 2.81 -15.97 -13.85
CA ALA A 91 1.77 -16.39 -14.79
C ALA A 91 1.57 -17.91 -14.79
#